data_AF-A0A7S3SFR5-F1
#
_entry.id   AF-A0A7S3SFR5-F1
#
_cell.length_a   1.000
_cell.length_b   1.000
_cell.length_c   1.000
_cell.angle_alpha   90.00
_cell.angle_beta   90.00
_cell.angle_gamma   90.00
#
_symmetry.space_group_name_H-M   'P 1'
#
loop_
_entity.id
_entity.type
_entity.pdbx_description
1 polymer ?
#
loop_
_entity_poly.entity_id
_entity_poly.type
_entity_poly.pdbx_seq_one_letter_code
_entity_poly.pdbx_strand_id
1 'polypeptide(L)'
;SNVSSEWRRGTATFHSIELWHTATGELVAGEIGYTCGSVYSSCTGFTQKDEYPGSGGVQLAALGRWLVRCGFEVWDLGMELDYKLELGARNVPRAEWAG
;
A
#
# COMPACT_ATOMS: atom_id res chain seq x y z
N SER A 1 -38.35 16.93 4.42
CA SER A 1 -37.42 16.35 3.41
C SER A 1 -36.27 15.71 4.17
N ASN A 2 -36.32 14.38 4.31
CA ASN A 2 -35.38 13.58 5.09
C ASN A 2 -34.10 13.38 4.26
N VAL A 3 -33.02 14.10 4.60
CA VAL A 3 -31.67 13.67 4.22
C VAL A 3 -31.11 13.01 5.47
N SER A 4 -30.94 11.69 5.37
CA SER A 4 -30.49 10.78 6.42
C SER A 4 -29.11 11.18 6.95
N SER A 5 -29.06 11.33 8.26
CA SER A 5 -27.89 11.10 9.10
C SER A 5 -27.24 9.75 8.78
N GLU A 6 -26.08 9.74 8.13
CA GLU A 6 -24.96 8.80 8.34
C GLU A 6 -23.89 9.02 7.27
N TRP A 7 -23.13 10.12 7.38
CA TRP A 7 -21.74 10.06 6.96
C TRP A 7 -20.97 9.42 8.10
N ARG A 8 -20.95 8.09 8.16
CA ARG A 8 -19.99 7.38 9.00
C ARG A 8 -18.61 7.77 8.47
N ARG A 9 -17.92 8.71 9.13
CA ARG A 9 -16.53 9.03 8.82
C ARG A 9 -15.77 7.71 8.94
N GLY A 10 -15.40 7.09 7.82
CA GLY A 10 -14.54 5.92 7.81
C GLY A 10 -13.28 6.28 8.60
N THR A 11 -12.96 5.49 9.63
CA THR A 11 -11.74 5.71 10.40
C THR A 11 -10.57 5.24 9.56
N ALA A 12 -9.70 6.17 9.17
CA ALA A 12 -8.40 5.81 8.61
C ALA A 12 -7.51 5.24 9.73
N THR A 13 -6.94 4.07 9.52
CA THR A 13 -5.96 3.47 10.44
C THR A 13 -4.60 3.41 9.75
N PHE A 14 -3.57 3.97 10.38
CA PHE A 14 -2.21 3.98 9.86
C PHE A 14 -1.45 2.72 10.27
N HIS A 15 -0.59 2.24 9.37
CA HIS A 15 0.22 1.04 9.54
C HIS A 15 1.66 1.31 9.11
N SER A 16 2.62 0.72 9.82
CA SER A 16 3.99 0.56 9.34
C SER A 16 4.21 -0.87 8.88
N ILE A 17 4.76 -1.04 7.70
CA ILE A 17 5.10 -2.34 7.11
C ILE A 17 6.61 -2.40 6.95
N GLU A 18 7.23 -3.44 7.47
CA GLU A 18 8.68 -3.54 7.59
C GLU A 18 9.19 -4.86 7.00
N LEU A 19 10.28 -4.80 6.24
CA LEU A 19 11.02 -5.95 5.75
C LEU A 19 12.37 -6.01 6.47
N TRP A 20 12.56 -7.07 7.25
CA TRP A 20 13.77 -7.32 8.02
C TRP A 20 14.61 -8.43 7.38
N HIS A 21 15.92 -8.20 7.22
CA HIS A 21 16.87 -9.23 6.83
C HIS A 21 17.23 -10.09 8.06
N THR A 22 16.80 -11.35 8.07
CA THR A 22 16.82 -12.18 9.28
C THR A 22 18.21 -12.58 9.75
N ALA A 23 19.20 -12.64 8.85
CA ALA A 23 20.57 -13.02 9.21
C ALA A 23 21.34 -11.86 9.87
N THR A 24 21.12 -10.62 9.43
CA THR A 24 21.80 -9.43 9.98
C THR A 24 20.97 -8.70 11.03
N GLY A 25 19.64 -8.90 11.03
CA GLY A 25 18.72 -8.17 11.88
C GLY A 25 18.45 -6.74 11.40
N GLU A 26 18.77 -6.41 10.15
CA GLU A 26 18.62 -5.06 9.61
C GLU A 26 17.26 -4.83 8.96
N LEU A 27 16.73 -3.61 9.10
CA LEU A 27 15.53 -3.16 8.43
C LEU A 27 15.89 -2.69 7.00
N VAL A 28 15.55 -3.49 5.99
CA VAL A 28 16.06 -3.30 4.63
C VAL A 28 15.09 -2.62 3.67
N ALA A 29 13.79 -2.66 3.98
CA ALA A 29 12.76 -1.90 3.27
C ALA A 29 11.53 -1.71 4.17
N GLY A 30 10.67 -0.76 3.84
CA GLY A 30 9.42 -0.58 4.55
C GLY A 30 8.59 0.58 4.00
N GLU A 31 7.35 0.67 4.46
CA GLU A 31 6.45 1.77 4.12
C GLU A 31 5.50 2.14 5.26
N ILE A 32 4.97 3.36 5.17
CA ILE A 32 3.84 3.83 5.96
C ILE A 32 2.65 3.97 5.00
N GLY A 33 1.52 3.40 5.39
CA GLY A 33 0.25 3.50 4.66
C GLY A 33 -0.93 3.59 5.61
N TYR A 34 -2.13 3.66 5.06
CA TYR A 34 -3.37 3.63 5.84
C TYR A 34 -4.46 2.80 5.18
N THR A 35 -5.39 2.30 5.99
CA THR A 35 -6.57 1.57 5.55
C THR A 35 -7.82 2.42 5.71
N CYS A 36 -8.70 2.41 4.72
CA CYS A 36 -10.04 3.00 4.78
C CYS A 36 -11.02 2.05 4.08
N GLY A 37 -11.86 1.34 4.84
CA GLY A 37 -12.71 0.28 4.28
C GLY A 37 -11.87 -0.88 3.71
N SER A 38 -12.19 -1.32 2.49
CA SER A 38 -11.46 -2.37 1.75
C SER A 38 -10.26 -1.84 0.94
N VAL A 39 -9.84 -0.59 1.19
CA VAL A 39 -8.72 0.07 0.50
C VAL A 39 -7.52 0.23 1.43
N TYR A 40 -6.34 -0.11 0.93
CA TYR A 40 -5.06 0.25 1.53
C TYR A 40 -4.34 1.27 0.63
N SER A 41 -3.86 2.37 1.20
CA SER A 41 -3.13 3.42 0.49
C SER A 41 -1.71 3.56 1.02
N SER A 42 -0.71 3.41 0.16
CA SER A 42 0.70 3.67 0.47
C SER A 42 0.97 5.18 0.50
N CYS A 43 1.57 5.69 1.58
CA CYS A 43 1.95 7.11 1.69
C CYS A 43 3.40 7.35 1.29
N THR A 44 4.32 6.54 1.82
CA THR A 44 5.76 6.65 1.58
C THR A 44 6.44 5.34 1.89
N GLY A 45 7.55 5.05 1.22
CA GLY A 45 8.36 3.87 1.46
C GLY A 45 9.84 4.12 1.18
N PHE A 46 10.67 3.22 1.70
CA PHE A 46 12.12 3.23 1.51
C PHE A 46 12.64 1.83 1.23
N THR A 47 13.85 1.75 0.68
CA THR A 47 14.57 0.51 0.43
C THR A 47 16.08 0.76 0.45
N GLN A 48 16.84 -0.13 1.07
CA GLN A 48 18.30 -0.15 1.07
C GLN A 48 18.83 -0.86 -0.19
N LYS A 49 18.50 -0.33 -1.37
CA LYS A 49 18.72 -1.02 -2.66
C LYS A 49 20.18 -1.30 -3.02
N ASP A 50 21.12 -0.53 -2.48
CA ASP A 50 22.55 -0.65 -2.79
C ASP A 50 23.16 -1.88 -2.10
N GLU A 51 22.73 -2.16 -0.87
CA GLU A 51 23.19 -3.31 -0.08
C GLU A 51 22.25 -4.52 -0.22
N TYR A 52 20.96 -4.26 -0.38
CA TYR A 52 19.89 -5.25 -0.46
C TYR A 52 19.06 -5.07 -1.75
N PRO A 53 19.64 -5.36 -2.93
CA PRO A 53 18.93 -5.23 -4.20
C PRO A 53 17.69 -6.13 -4.24
N GLY A 54 16.57 -5.59 -4.71
CA GLY A 54 15.28 -6.28 -4.77
C GLY A 54 14.46 -6.27 -3.48
N SER A 55 14.98 -5.76 -2.35
CA SER A 55 14.25 -5.68 -1.08
C SER A 55 12.93 -4.92 -1.19
N GLY A 56 12.88 -3.81 -1.94
CA GLY A 56 11.64 -3.08 -2.22
C GLY A 56 10.60 -3.94 -2.97
N GLY A 57 11.01 -4.69 -3.98
CA GLY A 57 10.12 -5.60 -4.72
C GLY A 57 9.58 -6.73 -3.84
N VAL A 58 10.43 -7.31 -2.99
CA VAL A 58 10.01 -8.33 -2.01
C VAL A 58 9.00 -7.76 -1.01
N GLN A 59 9.26 -6.57 -0.47
CA GLN A 59 8.36 -5.90 0.47
C GLN A 59 6.99 -5.67 -0.17
N LEU A 60 6.95 -5.11 -1.39
CA LEU A 60 5.70 -4.84 -2.10
C LEU A 60 4.95 -6.13 -2.48
N ALA A 61 5.64 -7.14 -3.01
CA ALA A 61 5.01 -8.40 -3.36
C ALA A 61 4.42 -9.12 -2.13
N ALA A 62 5.14 -9.10 -1.00
CA ALA A 62 4.66 -9.68 0.26
C ALA A 62 3.43 -8.93 0.79
N LEU A 63 3.46 -7.60 0.78
CA LEU A 63 2.33 -6.77 1.21
C LEU A 63 1.10 -6.97 0.32
N GLY A 64 1.26 -6.98 -1.00
CA GLY A 64 0.15 -7.22 -1.92
C GLY A 64 -0.53 -8.56 -1.69
N ARG A 65 0.24 -9.63 -1.47
CA ARG A 65 -0.30 -10.95 -1.13
C ARG A 65 -0.98 -10.96 0.25
N TRP A 66 -0.48 -10.18 1.20
CA TRP A 66 -1.09 -10.04 2.52
C TRP A 66 -2.42 -9.29 2.46
N LEU A 67 -2.49 -8.17 1.76
CA LEU A 67 -3.71 -7.39 1.56
C LEU A 67 -4.83 -8.23 0.94
N VAL A 68 -4.52 -9.01 -0.10
CA VAL A 68 -5.47 -9.97 -0.71
C VAL A 68 -5.98 -10.98 0.31
N ARG A 69 -5.11 -11.54 1.16
CA ARG A 69 -5.52 -12.49 2.22
C ARG A 69 -6.42 -11.84 3.27
N CYS A 70 -6.24 -10.55 3.52
CA CYS A 70 -7.06 -9.76 4.45
C CYS A 70 -8.38 -9.26 3.84
N GLY A 71 -8.66 -9.57 2.56
CA GLY A 71 -9.90 -9.15 1.89
C GLY A 71 -9.90 -7.71 1.39
N PHE A 72 -8.72 -7.08 1.24
CA PHE A 72 -8.63 -5.79 0.57
C PHE A 72 -8.87 -5.96 -0.92
N GLU A 73 -9.67 -5.05 -1.48
CA GLU A 73 -10.07 -5.06 -2.88
C GLU A 73 -9.16 -4.16 -3.72
N VAL A 74 -8.60 -3.13 -3.08
CA VAL A 74 -7.81 -2.10 -3.75
C VAL A 74 -6.57 -1.77 -2.94
N TRP A 75 -5.45 -1.71 -3.66
CA TRP A 75 -4.20 -1.14 -3.17
C TRP A 75 -3.86 0.09 -3.99
N ASP A 76 -4.03 1.27 -3.38
CA ASP A 76 -3.62 2.56 -3.93
C ASP A 76 -2.13 2.77 -3.68
N LEU A 77 -1.35 2.71 -4.75
CA LEU A 77 0.08 2.93 -4.71
C LEU A 77 0.45 4.42 -4.80
N GLY A 78 -0.51 5.35 -4.95
CA GLY A 78 -0.25 6.77 -5.15
C GLY A 78 0.26 7.10 -6.55
N MET A 79 1.16 8.08 -6.68
CA MET A 79 1.64 8.55 -7.99
C MET A 79 2.28 7.43 -8.82
N GLU A 80 2.03 7.48 -10.13
CA GLU A 80 2.65 6.60 -11.11
C GLU A 80 4.18 6.65 -11.00
N LEU A 81 4.77 5.46 -10.86
CA LEU A 81 6.21 5.23 -10.91
C LEU A 81 6.41 3.95 -11.70
N ASP A 82 7.41 3.91 -12.58
CA ASP A 82 7.60 2.83 -13.55
C ASP A 82 7.60 1.42 -12.91
N TYR A 83 8.23 1.27 -11.75
CA TYR A 83 8.28 -0.02 -11.04
C TYR A 83 6.90 -0.52 -10.55
N LYS A 84 5.91 0.36 -10.41
CA LYS A 84 4.54 -0.03 -10.01
C LYS A 84 3.79 -0.68 -11.17
N LEU A 85 4.04 -0.23 -12.40
CA LEU A 85 3.48 -0.86 -13.59
C LEU A 85 4.07 -2.25 -13.80
N GLU A 86 5.38 -2.43 -13.54
CA GLU A 86 6.04 -3.75 -13.58
C GLU A 86 5.45 -4.74 -12.56
N LEU A 87 4.90 -4.24 -11.44
CA LEU A 87 4.19 -5.03 -10.43
C LEU A 87 2.73 -5.35 -10.81
N GLY A 88 2.27 -4.91 -11.98
CA GLY A 88 0.91 -5.14 -12.47
C GLY A 88 -0.12 -4.08 -12.08
N ALA A 89 0.31 -2.91 -11.56
CA ALA A 89 -0.58 -1.80 -11.29
C ALA A 89 -1.21 -1.25 -12.58
N ARG A 90 -2.37 -0.59 -12.44
CA ARG A 90 -3.07 0.08 -13.53
C ARG A 90 -3.34 1.53 -13.13
N ASN A 91 -3.14 2.45 -14.07
CA ASN A 91 -3.56 3.83 -13.86
C ASN A 91 -5.08 3.93 -14.01
N VAL A 92 -5.72 4.44 -12.97
CA VAL A 92 -7.17 4.68 -12.95
C VAL A 92 -7.42 6.19 -13.00
N PRO A 93 -8.21 6.70 -13.96
CA PRO A 93 -8.60 8.10 -13.99
C PRO A 93 -9.27 8.54 -12.68
N ARG A 94 -8.98 9.75 -12.21
CA ARG A 94 -9.52 10.26 -10.94
C ARG A 94 -11.05 10.19 -10.85
N ALA A 95 -11.75 10.41 -11.96
CA ALA A 95 -13.21 10.35 -12.01
C ALA A 95 -13.77 8.94 -11.74
N GLU A 96 -13.01 7.90 -12.11
CA GLU A 96 -13.34 6.49 -11.85
C GLU A 96 -12.88 6.06 -10.45
N TRP A 97 -11.80 6.65 -9.94
CA TRP A 97 -11.29 6.38 -8.58
C TRP A 97 -12.22 6.87 -7.46
N ALA A 98 -12.87 8.02 -7.64
CA ALA A 98 -13.70 8.67 -6.62
C ALA A 98 -15.21 8.47 -6.81
N GLY A 99 -15.61 7.78 -7.87
CA GLY A 99 -17.02 7.47 -8.20
C GLY A 99 -17.48 6.18 -7.55
#